data_AF-A0A558BJW1-F1
#
_entry.id   AF-A0A558BJW1-F1
#
_cell.length_a   1.000
_cell.length_b   1.000
_cell.length_c   1.000
_cell.angle_alpha   90.00
_cell.angle_beta   90.00
_cell.angle_gamma   90.00
#
_symmetry.space_group_name_H-M   'P 1'
#
loop_
_entity.id
_entity.type
_entity.pdbx_description
1 polymer ?
#
loop_
_entity_poly.entity_id
_entity_poly.type
_entity_poly.pdbx_seq_one_letter_code
_entity_poly.pdbx_strand_id
1 'polypeptide(L)'
;MLPNLPAIETRAGRIALGATVRSIRYRDVQGSVTAIYWNGYHYAIEVNNRHSDDAGQYELLSAPTFQGFNYVNPNTQQLLSGKFEVLLPGEGDRIYFADTAEQAIALLAATIGLNDQVREVEYLKHRAEAGPVDELRWRGQAVGSIVGQLAYVSTGKQHSAPRFLVGHQVRFYSGHSTSTVSGLALYKDRLNYGQTQWHYFYDEARGIHPPMSEAHTTAAPAATAA
;
A
#
# COMPACT_ATOMS: atom_id res chain seq x y z
N MET A 1 3.21 -7.27 17.13
CA MET A 1 2.60 -5.94 16.91
C MET A 1 1.73 -6.04 15.67
N LEU A 2 0.48 -5.58 15.73
CA LEU A 2 -0.36 -5.50 14.53
C LEU A 2 0.21 -4.43 13.59
N PRO A 3 0.07 -4.61 12.26
CA PRO A 3 0.63 -3.67 11.30
C PRO A 3 -0.03 -2.30 11.40
N ASN A 4 0.70 -1.27 10.96
CA ASN A 4 0.11 0.07 10.80
C ASN A 4 -1.03 -0.03 9.79
N LEU A 5 -2.20 0.49 10.18
CA LEU A 5 -3.35 0.46 9.32
C LEU A 5 -3.32 1.60 8.30
N PRO A 6 -3.82 1.32 7.09
CA PRO A 6 -4.09 2.32 6.07
C PRO A 6 -4.96 3.49 6.46
N ALA A 7 -6.01 3.11 7.17
CA ALA A 7 -7.18 3.91 7.46
C ALA A 7 -7.98 3.15 8.51
N ILE A 8 -8.80 3.89 9.22
CA ILE A 8 -9.72 3.37 10.21
C ILE A 8 -11.05 4.11 10.11
N GLU A 9 -12.13 3.37 10.27
CA GLU A 9 -13.46 3.94 10.43
C GLU A 9 -13.67 4.34 11.89
N THR A 10 -13.91 5.63 12.12
CA THR A 10 -14.26 6.16 13.45
C THR A 10 -15.64 6.83 13.39
N ARG A 11 -16.13 7.30 14.54
CA ARG A 11 -17.35 8.10 14.59
C ARG A 11 -17.23 9.44 13.84
N ALA A 12 -16.00 9.93 13.66
CA ALA A 12 -15.72 11.15 12.90
C ALA A 12 -15.57 10.89 11.39
N GLY A 13 -15.78 9.65 10.94
CA GLY A 13 -15.61 9.21 9.56
C GLY A 13 -14.33 8.40 9.37
N ARG A 14 -13.98 8.17 8.10
CA ARG A 14 -12.78 7.43 7.72
C ARG A 14 -11.54 8.29 7.90
N ILE A 15 -10.72 7.97 8.89
CA ILE A 15 -9.42 8.61 9.12
C ILE A 15 -8.36 7.77 8.41
N ALA A 16 -7.60 8.39 7.50
CA ALA A 16 -6.53 7.75 6.75
C ALA A 16 -5.18 8.42 7.03
N LEU A 17 -4.07 7.71 6.76
CA LEU A 17 -2.74 8.35 6.74
C LEU A 17 -2.75 9.58 5.81
N GLY A 18 -2.12 10.65 6.25
CA GLY A 18 -2.08 11.94 5.56
C GLY A 18 -3.32 12.83 5.75
N ALA A 19 -4.40 12.32 6.36
CA ALA A 19 -5.58 13.13 6.65
C ALA A 19 -5.24 14.21 7.69
N THR A 20 -5.85 15.39 7.58
CA THR A 20 -5.69 16.42 8.62
C THR A 20 -6.76 16.22 9.67
N VAL A 21 -6.33 16.01 10.90
CA VAL A 21 -7.20 15.77 12.06
C VAL A 21 -6.93 16.78 13.16
N ARG A 22 -7.89 16.94 14.06
CA ARG A 22 -7.75 17.70 15.31
C ARG A 22 -8.20 16.84 16.48
N SER A 23 -7.45 16.89 17.58
CA SER A 23 -7.85 16.21 18.80
C SER A 23 -9.03 16.94 19.43
N ILE A 24 -10.04 16.18 19.87
CA ILE A 24 -11.16 16.71 20.66
C ILE A 24 -10.80 16.87 22.14
N ARG A 25 -9.67 16.30 22.59
CA ARG A 25 -9.20 16.37 23.98
C ARG A 25 -8.11 17.43 24.18
N TYR A 26 -7.23 17.59 23.19
CA TYR A 26 -6.08 18.48 23.28
C TYR A 26 -6.17 19.58 22.23
N ARG A 27 -6.46 20.81 22.69
CA ARG A 27 -6.72 21.97 21.81
C ARG A 27 -5.59 22.25 20.80
N ASP A 28 -4.33 22.01 21.18
CA ASP A 28 -3.16 22.33 20.37
C ASP A 28 -2.71 21.17 19.46
N VAL A 29 -3.39 20.02 19.53
CA VAL A 29 -3.06 18.85 18.72
C VAL A 29 -3.91 18.87 17.46
N GLN A 30 -3.32 19.40 16.39
CA GLN A 30 -3.87 19.36 15.04
C GLN A 30 -2.75 19.09 14.03
N GLY A 31 -3.04 18.28 13.02
CA GLY A 31 -2.06 18.00 11.98
C GLY A 31 -2.38 16.81 11.11
N SER A 32 -1.38 16.38 10.34
CA SER A 32 -1.45 15.20 9.49
C SER A 32 -1.37 13.94 10.34
N VAL A 33 -2.25 12.98 10.08
CA VAL A 33 -2.10 11.61 10.58
C VAL A 33 -0.88 10.98 9.93
N THR A 34 0.07 10.52 10.74
CA THR A 34 1.33 9.92 10.27
C THR A 34 1.44 8.43 10.57
N ALA A 35 0.67 7.91 11.53
CA ALA A 35 0.53 6.49 11.78
C ALA A 35 -0.86 6.16 12.31
N ILE A 36 -1.33 4.94 12.04
CA ILE A 36 -2.52 4.36 12.67
C ILE A 36 -2.11 2.97 13.11
N TYR A 37 -2.27 2.62 14.38
CA TYR A 37 -1.79 1.33 14.88
C TYR A 37 -2.60 0.85 16.08
N TRP A 38 -2.62 -0.46 16.29
CA TRP A 38 -3.21 -1.03 17.50
C TRP A 38 -2.23 -0.96 18.66
N ASN A 39 -2.59 -0.28 19.74
CA ASN A 39 -1.73 -0.14 20.93
C ASN A 39 -1.93 -1.23 22.00
N GLY A 40 -2.86 -2.17 21.78
CA GLY A 40 -3.24 -3.20 22.74
C GLY A 40 -4.69 -3.09 23.23
N TYR A 41 -5.27 -1.88 23.21
CA TYR A 41 -6.61 -1.61 23.73
C TYR A 41 -7.54 -0.95 22.71
N HIS A 42 -6.98 -0.07 21.87
CA HIS A 42 -7.69 0.61 20.80
C HIS A 42 -6.73 0.89 19.64
N TYR A 43 -7.29 1.34 18.53
CA TYR A 43 -6.50 1.92 17.46
C TYR A 43 -6.12 3.35 17.85
N ALA A 44 -4.83 3.61 17.91
CA ALA A 44 -4.28 4.94 18.10
C ALA A 44 -3.90 5.54 16.74
N ILE A 45 -3.99 6.87 16.65
CA ILE A 45 -3.42 7.63 15.54
C ILE A 45 -2.30 8.53 16.06
N GLU A 46 -1.23 8.62 15.28
CA GLU A 46 -0.14 9.57 15.49
C GLU A 46 -0.31 10.78 14.59
N VAL A 47 -0.12 11.98 15.15
CA VAL A 47 -0.26 13.26 14.47
C VAL A 47 1.09 13.96 14.42
N ASN A 48 1.51 14.37 13.21
CA ASN A 48 2.78 15.05 12.92
C ASN A 48 4.03 14.35 13.48
N ASN A 49 4.01 13.02 13.64
CA ASN A 49 5.09 12.24 14.28
C ASN A 49 5.45 12.68 15.71
N ARG A 50 4.49 13.22 16.46
CA ARG A 50 4.77 13.84 17.79
C ARG A 50 3.80 13.44 18.87
N HIS A 51 2.53 13.28 18.53
CA HIS A 51 1.49 13.04 19.50
C HIS A 51 0.64 11.86 19.03
N SER A 52 0.46 10.86 19.88
CA SER A 52 -0.35 9.70 19.59
C SER A 52 -1.44 9.54 20.63
N ASP A 53 -2.66 9.27 20.16
CA ASP A 53 -3.81 9.06 21.03
C ASP A 53 -4.87 8.19 20.33
N ASP A 54 -5.88 7.75 21.08
CA ASP A 54 -7.04 7.01 20.58
C ASP A 54 -7.67 7.69 19.36
N ALA A 55 -7.80 6.94 18.27
CA ALA A 55 -8.43 7.40 17.03
C ALA A 55 -9.84 7.96 17.24
N GLY A 56 -10.56 7.47 18.24
CA GLY A 56 -11.88 7.97 18.63
C GLY A 56 -11.88 9.38 19.22
N GLN A 57 -10.71 9.93 19.54
CA GLN A 57 -10.53 11.26 20.13
C GLN A 57 -10.12 12.32 19.11
N TYR A 58 -10.32 12.05 17.82
CA TYR A 58 -10.00 12.97 16.75
C TYR A 58 -11.18 13.19 15.82
N GLU A 59 -11.29 14.42 15.33
CA GLU A 59 -12.19 14.77 14.25
C GLU A 59 -11.42 14.98 12.96
N LEU A 60 -12.04 14.61 11.84
CA LEU A 60 -11.50 14.80 10.51
C LEU A 60 -11.75 16.25 10.06
N LEU A 61 -10.69 17.04 9.86
CA LEU A 61 -10.79 18.40 9.34
C LEU A 61 -10.74 18.44 7.82
N SER A 62 -9.87 17.63 7.24
CA SER A 62 -9.83 17.43 5.80
C SER A 62 -9.35 16.02 5.50
N ALA A 63 -9.85 15.46 4.40
CA ALA A 63 -9.22 14.32 3.76
C ALA A 63 -7.74 14.63 3.46
N PRO A 64 -6.91 13.61 3.22
CA PRO A 64 -5.50 13.81 2.90
C PRO A 64 -5.31 14.82 1.76
N THR A 65 -4.55 15.90 2.01
CA THR A 65 -4.22 16.92 1.01
C THR A 65 -3.30 16.38 -0.08
N PHE A 66 -2.47 15.40 0.29
CA PHE A 66 -1.84 14.52 -0.68
C PHE A 66 -2.88 13.47 -1.06
N GLN A 67 -3.44 13.59 -2.27
CA GLN A 67 -4.01 12.45 -2.99
C GLN A 67 -2.92 11.44 -3.39
N GLY A 68 -1.93 11.22 -2.53
CA GLY A 68 -1.05 10.06 -2.57
C GLY A 68 -1.84 8.86 -2.08
N PHE A 69 -2.86 8.51 -2.87
CA PHE A 69 -3.69 7.33 -2.75
C PHE A 69 -4.53 7.26 -1.46
N ASN A 70 -5.85 7.39 -1.63
CA ASN A 70 -6.73 6.32 -1.13
C ASN A 70 -5.95 5.05 -1.34
N TYR A 71 -5.54 4.35 -0.28
CA TYR A 71 -4.96 3.01 -0.42
C TYR A 71 -5.66 2.33 -1.56
N VAL A 72 -4.95 2.16 -2.69
CA VAL A 72 -5.48 1.44 -3.85
C VAL A 72 -5.86 0.13 -3.24
N ASN A 73 -7.16 -0.06 -2.99
CA ASN A 73 -7.59 -1.20 -2.20
C ASN A 73 -7.10 -2.40 -3.01
N PRO A 74 -6.09 -3.14 -2.51
CA PRO A 74 -5.45 -4.22 -3.26
C PRO A 74 -6.49 -5.20 -3.80
N ASN A 75 -7.59 -5.29 -3.03
CA ASN A 75 -8.65 -6.25 -3.19
C ASN A 75 -9.72 -5.80 -4.20
N THR A 76 -9.62 -4.60 -4.80
CA THR A 76 -10.69 -4.08 -5.66
C THR A 76 -10.21 -3.28 -6.89
N GLN A 77 -8.92 -3.26 -7.22
CA GLN A 77 -8.42 -2.49 -8.37
C GLN A 77 -7.40 -3.26 -9.21
N GLN A 78 -7.43 -2.98 -10.52
CA GLN A 78 -6.53 -3.52 -11.53
C GLN A 78 -5.52 -2.44 -11.95
N LEU A 79 -4.43 -2.32 -11.20
CA LEU A 79 -3.31 -1.46 -11.58
C LEU A 79 -2.14 -2.36 -12.01
N LEU A 80 -1.81 -2.34 -13.29
CA LEU A 80 -0.87 -3.29 -13.91
C LEU A 80 0.48 -2.68 -14.27
N SER A 81 0.60 -1.36 -14.20
CA SER A 81 1.80 -0.61 -14.56
C SER A 81 1.73 0.81 -13.99
N GLY A 82 2.89 1.47 -13.90
CA GLY A 82 3.02 2.90 -13.64
C GLY A 82 4.40 3.37 -14.10
N LYS A 83 4.60 4.68 -14.18
CA LYS A 83 5.92 5.26 -14.51
C LYS A 83 6.97 4.92 -13.44
N PHE A 84 6.51 4.81 -12.19
CA PHE A 84 7.29 4.48 -11.01
C PHE A 84 6.74 3.21 -10.36
N GLU A 85 7.64 2.41 -9.82
CA GLU A 85 7.35 1.24 -9.01
C GLU A 85 7.97 1.43 -7.62
N VAL A 86 7.18 1.24 -6.57
CA VAL A 86 7.62 1.39 -5.18
C VAL A 86 7.58 0.03 -4.51
N LEU A 87 8.75 -0.50 -4.18
CA LEU A 87 8.92 -1.71 -3.39
C LEU A 87 8.99 -1.35 -1.90
N LEU A 88 8.11 -1.96 -1.11
CA LEU A 88 8.05 -1.81 0.35
C LEU A 88 8.44 -3.12 1.07
N PRO A 89 9.73 -3.28 1.44
CA PRO A 89 10.22 -4.38 2.26
C PRO A 89 9.51 -4.50 3.61
N GLY A 90 9.01 -5.70 3.92
CA GLY A 90 8.27 -5.99 5.16
C GLY A 90 6.74 -6.01 5.00
N GLU A 91 6.20 -5.40 3.95
CA GLU A 91 4.79 -5.54 3.51
C GLU A 91 4.68 -6.71 2.50
N GLY A 92 5.35 -7.83 2.82
CA GLY A 92 5.45 -9.00 1.93
C GLY A 92 6.28 -8.80 0.67
N ASP A 93 7.10 -7.74 0.56
CA ASP A 93 7.85 -7.36 -0.65
C ASP A 93 6.95 -7.03 -1.85
N ARG A 94 5.81 -6.39 -1.55
CA ARG A 94 4.88 -5.91 -2.57
C ARG A 94 5.42 -4.70 -3.34
N ILE A 95 5.12 -4.67 -4.64
CA ILE A 95 5.35 -3.54 -5.53
C ILE A 95 4.04 -2.78 -5.74
N TYR A 96 4.13 -1.46 -5.58
CA TYR A 96 3.05 -0.51 -5.86
C TYR A 96 3.41 0.33 -7.08
N PHE A 97 2.43 0.67 -7.92
CA PHE A 97 2.65 1.49 -9.09
C PHE A 97 2.21 2.94 -8.85
N ALA A 98 2.97 3.88 -9.38
CA ALA A 98 2.67 5.31 -9.36
C ALA A 98 2.95 5.93 -10.73
N ASP A 99 2.11 6.86 -11.16
CA ASP A 99 2.26 7.57 -12.44
C ASP A 99 3.15 8.81 -12.31
N THR A 100 3.25 9.37 -11.10
CA THR A 100 4.03 10.57 -10.82
C THR A 100 5.02 10.38 -9.68
N ALA A 101 6.06 11.22 -9.64
CA ALA A 101 7.04 11.20 -8.57
C ALA A 101 6.39 11.60 -7.23
N GLU A 102 5.45 12.53 -7.26
CA GLU A 102 4.64 12.96 -6.12
C GLU A 102 3.89 11.79 -5.49
N GLN A 103 3.26 10.96 -6.33
CA GLN A 103 2.56 9.76 -5.88
C GLN A 103 3.52 8.74 -5.23
N ALA A 104 4.67 8.50 -5.85
CA ALA A 104 5.67 7.57 -5.31
C ALA A 104 6.25 8.05 -3.97
N ILE A 105 6.62 9.33 -3.87
CA ILE A 105 7.16 9.91 -2.63
C ILE A 105 6.09 10.00 -1.54
N ALA A 106 4.84 10.33 -1.89
CA ALA A 106 3.74 10.33 -0.93
C ALA A 106 3.52 8.93 -0.33
N LEU A 107 3.60 7.88 -1.16
CA LEU A 107 3.55 6.49 -0.69
C LEU A 107 4.69 6.18 0.28
N LEU A 108 5.93 6.52 -0.09
CA LEU A 108 7.09 6.34 0.78
C LEU A 108 6.94 7.10 2.11
N ALA A 109 6.48 8.34 2.06
CA ALA A 109 6.30 9.17 3.25
C ALA A 109 5.24 8.58 4.18
N ALA A 110 4.14 8.04 3.63
CA ALA A 110 3.10 7.37 4.40
C ALA A 110 3.58 6.05 5.02
N THR A 111 4.53 5.35 4.38
CA THR A 111 4.92 3.99 4.80
C THR A 111 6.14 3.95 5.70
N ILE A 112 7.18 4.73 5.37
CA ILE A 112 8.47 4.69 6.07
C ILE A 112 8.82 6.02 6.76
N GLY A 113 8.01 7.07 6.54
CA GLY A 113 8.26 8.41 7.05
C GLY A 113 9.43 9.09 6.34
N LEU A 114 9.16 10.22 5.68
CA LEU A 114 10.16 11.07 5.04
C LEU A 114 10.09 12.50 5.63
N ASN A 115 11.24 13.11 5.90
CA ASN A 115 11.31 14.43 6.53
C ASN A 115 10.95 15.59 5.58
N ASP A 116 11.42 15.54 4.33
CA ASP A 116 11.22 16.63 3.36
C ASP A 116 10.72 16.07 2.02
N GLN A 117 9.42 15.84 1.93
CA GLN A 117 8.81 15.24 0.74
C GLN A 117 9.02 16.09 -0.52
N VAL A 118 9.04 17.41 -0.40
CA VAL A 118 9.20 18.31 -1.56
C VAL A 118 10.57 18.07 -2.20
N ARG A 119 11.62 18.06 -1.38
CA ARG A 119 12.98 17.78 -1.86
C ARG A 119 13.13 16.37 -2.43
N GLU A 120 12.51 15.36 -1.80
CA GLU A 120 12.56 13.98 -2.29
C GLU A 120 11.82 13.83 -3.63
N VAL A 121 10.73 14.57 -3.86
CA VAL A 121 10.03 14.62 -5.16
C VAL A 121 10.93 15.22 -6.24
N GLU A 122 11.56 16.36 -5.96
CA GLU A 122 12.47 17.01 -6.90
C GLU A 122 13.65 16.09 -7.26
N TYR A 123 14.22 15.42 -6.26
CA TYR A 123 15.28 14.44 -6.47
C TYR A 123 14.84 13.28 -7.37
N LEU A 124 13.67 12.69 -7.11
CA LEU A 124 13.15 11.59 -7.93
C LEU A 124 12.84 12.02 -9.37
N LYS A 125 12.28 13.22 -9.56
CA LYS A 125 12.04 13.78 -10.91
C LYS A 125 13.34 13.92 -11.69
N HIS A 126 14.32 14.60 -11.10
CA HIS A 126 15.62 14.81 -11.72
C HIS A 126 16.31 13.47 -12.06
N ARG A 127 16.21 12.45 -11.18
CA ARG A 127 16.77 11.13 -11.49
C ARG A 127 16.01 10.40 -12.59
N ALA A 128 14.69 10.48 -12.62
CA ALA A 128 13.88 9.85 -13.67
C ALA A 128 14.09 10.49 -15.05
N GLU A 129 14.37 11.79 -15.11
CA GLU A 129 14.73 12.50 -16.34
C GLU A 129 16.07 12.04 -16.92
N ALA A 130 17.02 11.65 -16.04
CA ALA A 130 18.32 11.15 -16.45
C ALA A 130 18.29 9.73 -17.05
N GLY A 131 17.19 8.98 -16.90
CA GLY A 131 17.01 7.63 -17.44
C GLY A 131 16.28 6.68 -16.48
N PRO A 132 16.00 5.44 -16.93
CA PRO A 132 15.40 4.41 -16.07
C PRO A 132 16.35 4.07 -14.92
N VAL A 133 15.79 3.80 -13.75
CA VAL A 133 16.55 3.41 -12.57
C VAL A 133 15.98 2.14 -11.99
N ASP A 134 16.87 1.19 -11.68
CA ASP A 134 16.46 -0.12 -11.24
C ASP A 134 15.97 -0.13 -9.79
N GLU A 135 16.69 0.49 -8.85
CA GLU A 135 16.29 0.54 -7.43
C GLU A 135 16.96 1.74 -6.72
N LEU A 136 16.34 2.93 -6.80
CA LEU A 136 16.72 4.04 -5.94
C LEU A 136 16.25 3.76 -4.52
N ARG A 137 17.10 3.99 -3.52
CA ARG A 137 16.85 3.61 -2.13
C ARG A 137 16.46 4.81 -1.27
N TRP A 138 15.35 4.69 -0.54
CA TRP A 138 14.98 5.57 0.56
C TRP A 138 15.11 4.84 1.89
N ARG A 139 15.46 5.60 2.93
CA ARG A 139 15.53 5.10 4.30
C ARG A 139 14.49 5.85 5.13
N GLY A 140 13.62 5.10 5.78
CA GLY A 140 12.62 5.65 6.68
C GLY A 140 13.23 6.35 7.87
N GLN A 141 12.60 7.44 8.29
CA GLN A 141 12.99 8.22 9.48
C GLN A 141 11.89 8.24 10.55
N ALA A 142 10.77 7.55 10.33
CA ALA A 142 9.71 7.44 11.34
C ALA A 142 10.21 6.71 12.61
N VAL A 143 9.88 7.28 13.77
CA VAL A 143 10.07 6.68 15.09
C VAL A 143 8.74 6.04 15.50
N GLY A 144 8.55 4.75 15.21
CA GLY A 144 7.33 4.02 15.59
C GLY A 144 6.80 3.03 14.54
N SER A 145 7.07 3.28 13.25
CA SER A 145 7.05 2.26 12.20
C SER A 145 8.49 1.78 11.96
N ILE A 146 8.68 0.47 11.81
CA ILE A 146 9.96 -0.27 11.78
C ILE A 146 11.17 0.61 11.42
N VAL A 147 11.84 1.14 12.45
CA VAL A 147 13.04 1.98 12.31
C VAL A 147 14.07 1.24 11.46
N GLY A 148 14.49 1.83 10.34
CA GLY A 148 15.47 1.23 9.43
C GLY A 148 14.88 0.49 8.22
N GLN A 149 13.55 0.51 8.02
CA GLN A 149 12.96 0.05 6.76
C GLN A 149 13.53 0.84 5.58
N LEU A 150 14.06 0.08 4.63
CA LEU A 150 14.46 0.57 3.33
C LEU A 150 13.26 0.39 2.42
N ALA A 151 13.02 1.36 1.54
CA ALA A 151 12.08 1.21 0.43
C ALA A 151 12.80 1.58 -0.86
N TYR A 152 12.31 1.06 -1.98
CA TYR A 152 12.97 1.24 -3.26
C TYR A 152 12.00 1.79 -4.28
N VAL A 153 12.47 2.71 -5.13
CA VAL A 153 11.74 3.20 -6.29
C VAL A 153 12.48 2.82 -7.55
N SER A 154 11.75 2.24 -8.50
CA SER A 154 12.22 1.86 -9.82
C SER A 154 11.45 2.63 -10.89
N THR A 155 12.05 2.83 -12.07
CA THR A 155 11.39 3.46 -13.21
C THR A 155 11.66 2.69 -14.49
N GLY A 156 10.67 2.65 -15.39
CA GLY A 156 10.80 2.04 -16.71
C GLY A 156 10.94 0.52 -16.70
N LYS A 157 10.59 -0.15 -15.59
CA LYS A 157 10.51 -1.60 -15.51
C LYS A 157 9.34 -2.11 -16.35
N GLN A 158 9.54 -3.30 -16.92
CA GLN A 158 8.50 -4.02 -17.65
C GLN A 158 8.26 -5.34 -16.95
N HIS A 159 6.98 -5.64 -16.71
CA HIS A 159 6.53 -6.91 -16.15
C HIS A 159 5.70 -7.66 -17.18
N SER A 160 5.74 -8.98 -17.10
CA SER A 160 4.79 -9.81 -17.85
C SER A 160 3.36 -9.44 -17.46
N ALA A 161 2.44 -9.44 -18.41
CA ALA A 161 1.02 -9.26 -18.09
C ALA A 161 0.54 -10.40 -17.16
N PRO A 162 -0.38 -10.11 -16.21
CA PRO A 162 -1.00 -11.16 -15.41
C PRO A 162 -1.83 -12.09 -16.31
N ARG A 163 -1.85 -13.38 -15.98
CA ARG A 163 -2.64 -14.39 -16.69
C ARG A 163 -4.15 -14.19 -16.53
N PHE A 164 -4.57 -13.63 -15.40
CA PHE A 164 -5.98 -13.37 -15.10
C PHE A 164 -6.18 -11.92 -14.67
N LEU A 165 -7.32 -11.34 -15.02
CA LEU A 165 -7.69 -9.97 -14.66
C LEU A 165 -8.80 -9.97 -13.60
N VAL A 166 -9.09 -8.79 -13.03
CA VAL A 166 -10.26 -8.63 -12.14
C VAL A 166 -11.53 -9.06 -12.90
N GLY A 167 -12.39 -9.83 -12.23
CA GLY A 167 -13.60 -10.41 -12.80
C GLY A 167 -13.42 -11.79 -13.43
N HIS A 168 -12.19 -12.24 -13.69
CA HIS A 168 -11.97 -13.60 -14.18
C HIS A 168 -12.33 -14.64 -13.12
N GLN A 169 -12.94 -15.75 -13.56
CA GLN A 169 -13.18 -16.94 -12.75
C GLN A 169 -11.94 -17.83 -12.76
N VAL A 170 -11.43 -18.13 -11.58
CA VAL A 170 -10.22 -18.94 -11.39
C VAL A 170 -10.44 -20.06 -10.37
N ARG A 171 -9.59 -21.08 -10.43
CA ARG A 171 -9.44 -22.07 -9.37
C ARG A 171 -8.02 -22.02 -8.82
N PHE A 172 -7.92 -21.94 -7.50
CA PHE A 172 -6.66 -22.04 -6.78
C PHE A 172 -6.33 -23.50 -6.49
N TYR A 173 -5.05 -23.88 -6.55
CA TYR A 173 -4.60 -25.27 -6.38
C TYR A 173 -5.08 -25.92 -5.07
N SER A 174 -5.32 -25.12 -4.02
CA SER A 174 -5.82 -25.57 -2.73
C SER A 174 -7.35 -25.59 -2.59
N GLY A 175 -8.11 -25.17 -3.62
CA GLY A 175 -9.56 -25.00 -3.56
C GLY A 175 -10.31 -25.83 -4.60
N HIS A 176 -11.43 -26.43 -4.19
CA HIS A 176 -12.37 -27.07 -5.12
C HIS A 176 -13.43 -26.09 -5.67
N SER A 177 -13.54 -24.91 -5.07
CA SER A 177 -14.42 -23.83 -5.49
C SER A 177 -13.78 -22.97 -6.57
N THR A 178 -14.61 -22.44 -7.44
CA THR A 178 -14.23 -21.37 -8.35
C THR A 178 -14.40 -20.03 -7.62
N SER A 179 -13.45 -19.12 -7.79
CA SER A 179 -13.47 -17.78 -7.21
C SER A 179 -13.35 -16.72 -8.29
N THR A 180 -13.95 -15.56 -8.05
CA THR A 180 -13.75 -14.37 -8.88
C THR A 180 -12.52 -13.62 -8.40
N VAL A 181 -11.61 -13.28 -9.31
CA VAL A 181 -10.49 -12.37 -9.01
C VAL A 181 -11.08 -10.99 -8.69
N SER A 182 -10.86 -10.50 -7.47
CA SER A 182 -11.33 -9.18 -7.03
C SER A 182 -10.24 -8.12 -7.11
N GLY A 183 -8.96 -8.53 -7.09
CA GLY A 183 -7.83 -7.62 -7.18
C GLY A 183 -6.51 -8.31 -7.52
N LEU A 184 -5.48 -7.51 -7.78
CA LEU A 184 -4.15 -7.99 -8.14
C LEU A 184 -3.07 -7.23 -7.37
N ALA A 185 -1.96 -7.92 -7.12
CA ALA A 185 -0.72 -7.29 -6.67
C ALA A 185 0.48 -7.97 -7.29
N LEU A 186 1.52 -7.18 -7.55
CA LEU A 186 2.83 -7.67 -7.93
C LEU A 186 3.71 -7.79 -6.69
N TYR A 187 4.37 -8.93 -6.53
CA TYR A 187 5.28 -9.20 -5.43
C TYR A 187 6.67 -9.50 -5.97
N LYS A 188 7.71 -9.07 -5.26
CA LYS A 188 9.10 -9.43 -5.56
C LYS A 188 9.52 -10.57 -4.64
N ASP A 189 9.71 -11.75 -5.20
CA ASP A 189 10.16 -12.91 -4.45
C ASP A 189 11.68 -12.87 -4.24
N ARG A 190 12.11 -12.55 -3.02
CA ARG A 190 13.53 -12.52 -2.67
C ARG A 190 14.19 -13.90 -2.61
N LEU A 191 13.42 -14.96 -2.36
CA LEU A 191 13.94 -16.33 -2.32
C LEU A 191 14.17 -16.87 -3.73
N ASN A 192 13.39 -16.42 -4.70
CA ASN A 192 13.53 -16.77 -6.12
C ASN A 192 14.26 -15.69 -6.94
N TYR A 193 15.49 -15.36 -6.54
CA TYR A 193 16.39 -14.44 -7.27
C TYR A 193 15.84 -13.02 -7.53
N GLY A 194 14.83 -12.59 -6.77
CA GLY A 194 14.21 -11.27 -6.96
C GLY A 194 13.27 -11.19 -8.16
N GLN A 195 12.80 -12.33 -8.69
CA GLN A 195 11.77 -12.32 -9.74
C GLN A 195 10.45 -11.77 -9.20
N THR A 196 9.72 -11.08 -10.08
CA THR A 196 8.40 -10.54 -9.75
C THR A 196 7.30 -11.50 -10.17
N GLN A 197 6.29 -11.67 -9.33
CA GLN A 197 5.17 -12.56 -9.59
C GLN A 197 3.84 -11.87 -9.26
N TRP A 198 2.82 -12.11 -10.11
CA TRP A 198 1.46 -11.67 -9.84
C TRP A 198 0.78 -12.55 -8.81
N HIS A 199 0.05 -11.92 -7.91
CA HIS A 199 -0.81 -12.57 -6.93
C HIS A 199 -2.24 -12.03 -7.06
N TYR A 200 -3.20 -12.91 -6.82
CA TYR A 200 -4.62 -12.66 -7.01
C TYR A 200 -5.36 -12.63 -5.67
N PHE A 201 -6.16 -11.58 -5.48
CA PHE A 201 -7.14 -11.48 -4.40
C PHE A 201 -8.50 -11.98 -4.88
N TYR A 202 -9.32 -12.48 -3.95
CA TYR A 202 -10.68 -12.96 -4.23
C TYR A 202 -11.60 -12.61 -3.06
N ASP A 203 -12.90 -12.46 -3.33
CA ASP A 203 -13.87 -11.90 -2.38
C ASP A 203 -14.03 -12.68 -1.07
N GLU A 204 -13.73 -13.98 -1.07
CA GLU A 204 -13.76 -14.83 0.13
C GLU A 204 -12.53 -14.63 1.02
N ALA A 205 -11.45 -14.01 0.51
CA ALA A 205 -10.20 -13.77 1.23
C ALA A 205 -10.26 -12.58 2.20
N ARG A 206 -11.43 -12.26 2.77
CA ARG A 206 -11.58 -11.10 3.67
C ARG A 206 -10.70 -11.24 4.91
N GLY A 207 -9.56 -10.56 4.89
CA GLY A 207 -8.74 -10.19 6.05
C GLY A 207 -7.75 -11.23 6.58
N ILE A 208 -7.88 -12.51 6.23
CA ILE A 208 -7.08 -13.60 6.86
C ILE A 208 -6.33 -14.45 5.82
N HIS A 209 -6.77 -14.47 4.56
CA HIS A 209 -6.12 -15.29 3.53
C HIS A 209 -5.10 -14.47 2.73
N PRO A 210 -3.85 -14.93 2.62
CA PRO A 210 -2.85 -14.30 1.76
C PRO A 210 -3.27 -14.40 0.29
N PRO A 211 -2.92 -13.41 -0.56
CA PRO A 211 -3.24 -13.47 -1.97
C PRO A 211 -2.52 -14.64 -2.64
N MET A 212 -3.19 -15.28 -3.58
CA MET A 212 -2.70 -16.53 -4.19
C MET A 212 -1.79 -16.22 -5.37
N SER A 213 -0.61 -16.84 -5.37
CA SER A 213 0.36 -16.72 -6.46
C SER A 213 -0.23 -17.22 -7.78
N GLU A 214 0.13 -16.56 -8.87
CA GLU A 214 -0.23 -16.95 -10.23
C GLU A 214 0.21 -18.38 -10.58
N ALA A 215 1.32 -18.88 -10.01
CA ALA A 215 1.77 -20.26 -10.20
C ALA A 215 0.77 -21.30 -9.66
N HIS A 216 -0.04 -20.91 -8.68
CA HIS A 216 -1.04 -21.77 -8.05
C HIS A 216 -2.47 -21.46 -8.50
N THR A 217 -2.62 -20.78 -9.63
CA THR A 217 -3.92 -20.32 -10.15
C THR A 217 -4.15 -20.84 -11.57
N THR A 218 -5.35 -21.38 -11.81
CA THR A 218 -5.77 -21.92 -13.11
C THR A 218 -7.12 -21.32 -13.52
N ALA A 219 -7.41 -21.32 -14.82
CA ALA A 219 -8.72 -20.89 -15.32
C ALA A 219 -9.81 -21.82 -14.77
N ALA A 220 -10.96 -21.26 -14.42
CA ALA A 220 -12.13 -22.08 -14.13
C ALA A 220 -12.49 -22.94 -15.36
N PRO A 221 -12.92 -24.20 -15.17
CA PRO A 221 -13.46 -24.98 -16.27
C PRO A 221 -14.65 -24.24 -16.90
N ALA A 222 -14.70 -24.19 -18.23
CA ALA A 222 -15.82 -23.60 -18.94
C ALA A 222 -17.11 -24.28 -18.47
N ALA A 223 -18.13 -23.48 -18.14
CA ALA A 223 -19.44 -24.04 -17.86
C ALA A 223 -19.87 -24.82 -19.11
N THR A 224 -19.96 -26.15 -18.99
CA THR A 224 -20.61 -26.97 -20.00
C THR A 224 -22.04 -26.45 -20.11
N ALA A 225 -22.34 -25.78 -21.23
CA ALA A 225 -23.69 -25.40 -21.57
C ALA A 225 -24.54 -26.67 -21.60
N ALA A 226 -25.49 -26.75 -20.66
CA ALA A 226 -26.51 -27.79 -20.61
C ALA A 226 -27.70 -27.40 -21.49
#